data_AF-A0AAV9B212-F1
#
_entry.id   AF-A0AAV9B212-F1
#
_cell.length_a   1.000
_cell.length_b   1.000
_cell.length_c   1.000
_cell.angle_alpha   90.00
_cell.angle_beta   90.00
_cell.angle_gamma   90.00
#
_symmetry.space_group_name_H-M   'P 1'
#
loop_
_entity.id
_entity.type
_entity.pdbx_description
1 polymer ?
#
loop_
_entity_poly.entity_id
_entity_poly.type
_entity_poly.pdbx_seq_one_letter_code
_entity_poly.pdbx_strand_id
1 'polypeptide(L)'
;MLFLLPTCTATRDQLIAALADEVYFKNKCLKDLELQHHETTLSLHKFMLENEKLHQAYTQVVQITHKLYREDMDAKQRLEGMKMQMHAVEKLRGLEEFIAQIQMHEMKEMLKEKIDEIDYIQSVNQSLIIKERKINDELQEARKEFIDGMSDIQSPSSIGIKRMGELDEAPFKVASKRRCAAEDSDCKAAKLCLDWQEEIRKPGWHPFKIISTGDEENKIMEEYA
;
A
#
# COMPACT_ATOMS: atom_id res chain seq x y z
N MET A 1 24.54 -155.00 -0.53
CA MET A 1 25.01 -154.14 0.58
C MET A 1 24.63 -152.72 0.20
N LEU A 2 23.63 -152.15 0.90
CA LEU A 2 23.22 -150.72 0.98
C LEU A 2 22.86 -149.99 -0.35
N PHE A 3 21.58 -149.70 -0.70
CA PHE A 3 20.73 -148.54 -0.27
C PHE A 3 21.48 -147.17 -0.47
N LEU A 4 21.05 -146.11 -1.19
CA LEU A 4 19.75 -145.43 -1.38
C LEU A 4 19.78 -144.34 -2.50
N LEU A 5 18.62 -144.14 -3.15
CA LEU A 5 17.96 -142.89 -3.62
C LEU A 5 18.64 -141.89 -4.61
N PRO A 6 18.19 -141.86 -5.88
CA PRO A 6 18.33 -140.70 -6.77
C PRO A 6 17.21 -139.64 -6.61
N THR A 7 16.16 -139.91 -5.80
CA THR A 7 14.94 -139.08 -5.76
C THR A 7 14.85 -138.08 -4.59
N CYS A 8 15.73 -138.19 -3.58
CA CYS A 8 15.73 -137.32 -2.38
C CYS A 8 16.66 -136.09 -2.53
N THR A 9 17.66 -136.16 -3.40
CA THR A 9 18.58 -135.04 -3.67
C THR A 9 17.96 -134.00 -4.60
N ALA A 10 17.19 -134.45 -5.61
CA ALA A 10 16.56 -133.56 -6.59
C ALA A 10 15.51 -132.59 -6.00
N THR A 11 14.76 -132.98 -4.96
CA THR A 11 13.75 -132.14 -4.30
C THR A 11 14.37 -131.07 -3.40
N ARG A 12 15.47 -131.40 -2.72
CA ARG A 12 16.25 -130.45 -1.93
C ARG A 12 16.89 -129.37 -2.82
N ASP A 13 17.46 -129.79 -3.95
CA ASP A 13 18.14 -128.87 -4.87
C ASP A 13 17.14 -127.93 -5.58
N GLN A 14 15.90 -128.38 -5.86
CA GLN A 14 14.79 -127.52 -6.31
C GLN A 14 14.40 -126.45 -5.29
N LEU A 15 14.32 -126.80 -4.00
CA LEU A 15 14.01 -125.85 -2.94
C LEU A 15 15.14 -124.81 -2.78
N ILE A 16 16.39 -125.24 -2.87
CA ILE A 16 17.56 -124.36 -2.83
C ILE A 16 17.53 -123.38 -4.01
N ALA A 17 17.21 -123.85 -5.22
CA ALA A 17 17.08 -122.99 -6.40
C ALA A 17 15.94 -121.96 -6.23
N ALA A 18 14.77 -122.39 -5.76
CA ALA A 18 13.63 -121.49 -5.53
C ALA A 18 13.93 -120.41 -4.47
N LEU A 19 14.60 -120.78 -3.38
CA LEU A 19 15.04 -119.82 -2.35
C LEU A 19 16.12 -118.87 -2.90
N ALA A 20 17.04 -119.35 -3.74
CA ALA A 20 18.06 -118.50 -4.37
C ALA A 20 17.43 -117.47 -5.33
N ASP A 21 16.43 -117.88 -6.12
CA ASP A 21 15.67 -116.98 -7.01
C ASP A 21 14.87 -115.95 -6.20
N GLU A 22 14.27 -116.34 -5.09
CA GLU A 22 13.54 -115.44 -4.21
C GLU A 22 14.47 -114.44 -3.51
N VAL A 23 15.64 -114.89 -3.04
CA VAL A 23 16.68 -114.01 -2.48
C VAL A 23 17.18 -113.04 -3.54
N TYR A 24 17.43 -113.52 -4.77
CA TYR A 24 17.83 -112.68 -5.89
C TYR A 24 16.76 -111.61 -6.20
N PHE A 25 15.50 -112.01 -6.30
CA PHE A 25 14.39 -111.10 -6.58
C PHE A 25 14.20 -110.06 -5.47
N LYS A 26 14.17 -110.49 -4.19
CA LYS A 26 14.04 -109.58 -3.04
C LYS A 26 15.19 -108.59 -2.96
N ASN A 27 16.43 -109.02 -3.24
CA ASN A 27 17.58 -108.12 -3.28
C ASN A 27 17.48 -107.10 -4.42
N LYS A 28 16.98 -107.50 -5.60
CA LYS A 28 16.74 -106.58 -6.71
C LYS A 28 15.65 -105.55 -6.36
N CYS A 29 14.50 -106.01 -5.85
CA CYS A 29 13.41 -105.13 -5.42
C CYS A 29 13.84 -104.17 -4.31
N LEU A 30 14.65 -104.65 -3.34
CA LEU A 30 15.21 -103.80 -2.30
C LEU A 30 16.09 -102.71 -2.90
N LYS A 31 16.92 -103.05 -3.90
CA LYS A 31 17.79 -102.07 -4.56
C LYS A 31 17.03 -101.00 -5.32
N ASP A 32 15.97 -101.40 -6.03
CA ASP A 32 15.08 -100.46 -6.72
C ASP A 32 14.37 -99.53 -5.73
N LEU A 33 13.91 -100.07 -4.59
CA LEU A 33 13.31 -99.28 -3.52
C LEU A 33 14.28 -98.28 -2.89
N GLU A 34 15.55 -98.68 -2.66
CA GLU A 34 16.60 -97.79 -2.16
C GLU A 34 16.86 -96.61 -3.12
N LEU A 35 16.94 -96.89 -4.43
CA LEU A 35 17.12 -95.86 -5.45
C LEU A 35 15.94 -94.89 -5.50
N GLN A 36 14.72 -95.42 -5.48
CA GLN A 36 13.51 -94.61 -5.44
C GLN A 36 13.42 -93.77 -4.15
N HIS A 37 13.78 -94.33 -2.99
CA HIS A 37 13.82 -93.59 -1.73
C HIS A 37 14.83 -92.43 -1.80
N HIS A 38 16.01 -92.66 -2.38
CA HIS A 38 17.00 -91.62 -2.57
C HIS A 38 16.50 -90.51 -3.51
N GLU A 39 15.92 -90.87 -4.65
CA GLU A 39 15.38 -89.93 -5.63
C GLU A 39 14.24 -89.07 -5.06
N THR A 40 13.32 -89.70 -4.33
CA THR A 40 12.21 -89.01 -3.65
C THR A 40 12.73 -88.08 -2.55
N THR A 41 13.75 -88.49 -1.79
CA THR A 41 14.39 -87.66 -0.75
C THR A 41 15.04 -86.42 -1.35
N LEU A 42 15.75 -86.55 -2.47
CA LEU A 42 16.35 -85.42 -3.17
C LEU A 42 15.29 -84.45 -3.72
N SER A 43 14.22 -84.99 -4.31
CA SER A 43 13.10 -84.20 -4.83
C SER A 43 12.40 -83.43 -3.71
N LEU A 44 12.16 -84.07 -2.56
CA LEU A 44 11.59 -83.43 -1.38
C LEU A 44 12.49 -82.31 -0.85
N HIS A 45 13.80 -82.54 -0.76
CA HIS A 45 14.74 -81.51 -0.31
C HIS A 45 14.75 -80.29 -1.24
N LYS A 46 14.70 -80.49 -2.56
CA LYS A 46 14.59 -79.40 -3.53
C LYS A 46 13.31 -78.58 -3.32
N PHE A 47 12.17 -79.26 -3.14
CA PHE A 47 10.90 -78.60 -2.85
C PHE A 47 10.94 -77.82 -1.53
N MET A 48 11.56 -78.37 -0.48
CA MET A 48 11.71 -77.69 0.81
C MET A 48 12.51 -76.38 0.68
N LEU A 49 13.61 -76.38 -0.09
CA LEU A 49 14.41 -75.17 -0.35
C LEU A 49 13.61 -74.11 -1.12
N GLU A 50 12.80 -74.51 -2.10
CA GLU A 50 11.92 -73.60 -2.83
C GLU A 50 10.84 -73.01 -1.92
N ASN A 51 10.24 -73.83 -1.05
CA ASN A 51 9.24 -73.38 -0.08
C ASN A 51 9.84 -72.39 0.94
N GLU A 52 11.06 -72.62 1.41
CA GLU A 52 11.75 -71.70 2.31
C GLU A 52 12.00 -70.34 1.64
N LYS A 53 12.46 -70.33 0.38
CA LYS A 53 12.62 -69.09 -0.40
C LYS A 53 11.29 -68.35 -0.57
N LEU A 54 10.20 -69.09 -0.82
CA LEU A 54 8.87 -68.49 -0.94
C LEU A 54 8.40 -67.87 0.38
N HIS A 55 8.61 -68.55 1.52
CA HIS A 55 8.30 -68.02 2.84
C HIS A 55 9.11 -66.77 3.20
N GLN A 56 10.40 -66.73 2.82
CA GLN A 56 11.22 -65.53 3.00
C GLN A 56 10.68 -64.36 2.17
N ALA A 57 10.34 -64.59 0.89
CA ALA A 57 9.76 -63.57 0.03
C ALA A 57 8.40 -63.07 0.57
N TYR A 58 7.53 -63.99 1.00
CA TYR A 58 6.25 -63.65 1.62
C TYR A 58 6.42 -62.77 2.87
N THR A 59 7.37 -63.12 3.74
CA THR A 59 7.67 -62.33 4.95
C THR A 59 8.13 -60.92 4.62
N GLN A 60 8.99 -60.76 3.60
CA GLN A 60 9.43 -59.45 3.12
C GLN A 60 8.26 -58.62 2.58
N VAL A 61 7.37 -59.22 1.78
CA VAL A 61 6.18 -58.55 1.26
C VAL A 61 5.29 -58.04 2.39
N VAL A 62 5.04 -58.85 3.42
CA VAL A 62 4.24 -58.42 4.59
C VAL A 62 4.88 -57.25 5.33
N GLN A 63 6.20 -57.28 5.54
CA GLN A 63 6.93 -56.19 6.20
C GLN A 63 6.84 -54.87 5.42
N ILE A 64 7.07 -54.92 4.10
CA ILE A 64 6.97 -53.75 3.23
C ILE A 64 5.54 -53.22 3.23
N THR A 65 4.56 -54.11 3.13
CA THR A 65 3.14 -53.74 3.14
C THR A 65 2.76 -53.01 4.43
N HIS A 66 3.16 -53.52 5.59
CA HIS A 66 2.93 -52.82 6.87
C HIS A 66 3.65 -51.47 6.98
N LYS A 67 4.82 -51.32 6.35
CA LYS A 67 5.53 -50.03 6.33
C LYS A 67 4.77 -49.01 5.48
N LEU A 68 4.33 -49.40 4.28
CA LEU A 68 3.55 -48.55 3.38
C LEU A 68 2.22 -48.12 4.01
N TYR A 69 1.52 -49.02 4.69
CA TYR A 69 0.29 -48.67 5.41
C TYR A 69 0.51 -47.64 6.52
N ARG A 70 1.64 -47.71 7.25
CA ARG A 70 1.97 -46.69 8.25
C ARG A 70 2.24 -45.33 7.60
N GLU A 71 3.02 -45.30 6.53
CA GLU A 71 3.34 -44.07 5.81
C GLU A 71 2.08 -43.40 5.21
N ASP A 72 1.15 -44.20 4.67
CA ASP A 72 -0.13 -43.73 4.15
C ASP A 72 -1.00 -43.10 5.26
N MET A 73 -1.09 -43.75 6.42
CA MET A 73 -1.84 -43.23 7.57
C MET A 73 -1.24 -41.91 8.09
N ASP A 74 0.08 -41.83 8.20
CA ASP A 74 0.77 -40.58 8.59
C ASP A 74 0.55 -39.47 7.56
N ALA A 75 0.61 -39.79 6.26
CA ALA A 75 0.32 -38.83 5.20
C ALA A 75 -1.12 -38.33 5.24
N LYS A 76 -2.09 -39.21 5.49
CA LYS A 76 -3.50 -38.87 5.62
C LYS A 76 -3.76 -37.94 6.81
N GLN A 77 -3.16 -38.23 7.96
CA GLN A 77 -3.29 -37.38 9.15
C GLN A 77 -2.67 -36.00 8.92
N ARG A 78 -1.50 -35.92 8.27
CA ARG A 78 -0.89 -34.64 7.86
C ARG A 78 -1.79 -33.84 6.93
N LEU A 79 -2.37 -34.48 5.92
CA LEU A 79 -3.27 -33.82 4.97
C LEU A 79 -4.51 -33.26 5.66
N GLU A 80 -5.10 -34.00 6.60
CA GLU A 80 -6.26 -33.55 7.37
C GLU A 80 -5.91 -32.36 8.28
N GLY A 81 -4.73 -32.39 8.91
CA GLY A 81 -4.19 -31.25 9.65
C GLY A 81 -4.03 -29.99 8.79
N MET A 82 -3.43 -30.12 7.60
CA MET A 82 -3.27 -29.00 6.67
C MET A 82 -4.62 -28.45 6.18
N LYS A 83 -5.61 -29.32 5.92
CA LYS A 83 -6.97 -28.90 5.54
C LYS A 83 -7.64 -28.08 6.65
N MET A 84 -7.51 -28.51 7.91
CA MET A 84 -8.05 -27.75 9.04
C MET A 84 -7.37 -26.38 9.18
N GLN A 85 -6.04 -26.32 9.04
CA GLN A 85 -5.30 -25.05 9.05
C GLN A 85 -5.71 -24.12 7.91
N MET A 86 -5.85 -24.64 6.69
CA MET A 86 -6.28 -23.87 5.52
C MET A 86 -7.67 -23.25 5.73
N HIS A 87 -8.62 -24.04 6.26
CA HIS A 87 -9.96 -23.55 6.57
C HIS A 87 -9.96 -22.48 7.68
N ALA A 88 -9.06 -22.59 8.66
CA ALA A 88 -8.89 -21.55 9.68
C ALA A 88 -8.34 -20.25 9.09
N VAL A 89 -7.31 -20.34 8.22
CA VAL A 89 -6.74 -19.18 7.51
C VAL A 89 -7.77 -18.51 6.60
N GLU A 90 -8.59 -19.30 5.90
CA GLU A 90 -9.63 -18.77 5.01
C GLU A 90 -10.71 -18.00 5.77
N LYS A 91 -11.11 -18.46 6.96
CA LYS A 91 -12.02 -17.72 7.84
C LYS A 91 -11.41 -16.41 8.33
N LEU A 92 -10.14 -16.42 8.75
CA LEU A 92 -9.45 -15.21 9.19
C LEU A 92 -9.34 -14.20 8.04
N ARG A 93 -8.96 -14.65 6.85
CA ARG A 93 -8.92 -13.80 5.64
C ARG A 93 -10.28 -13.17 5.35
N GLY A 94 -11.36 -13.93 5.45
CA GLY A 94 -12.72 -13.40 5.26
C GLY A 94 -13.11 -12.33 6.29
N LEU A 95 -12.67 -12.47 7.55
CA LEU A 95 -12.88 -11.45 8.58
C LEU A 95 -12.03 -10.20 8.32
N GLU A 96 -10.77 -10.35 7.92
CA GLU A 96 -9.88 -9.24 7.57
C GLU A 96 -10.42 -8.45 6.36
N GLU A 97 -10.88 -9.14 5.32
CA GLU A 97 -11.54 -8.53 4.16
C GLU A 97 -12.80 -7.76 4.56
N PHE A 98 -13.62 -8.30 5.47
CA PHE A 98 -14.81 -7.63 5.97
C PHE A 98 -14.46 -6.36 6.77
N ILE A 99 -13.47 -6.42 7.65
CA ILE A 99 -12.98 -5.25 8.41
C ILE A 99 -12.45 -4.18 7.47
N ALA A 100 -11.64 -4.56 6.47
CA ALA A 100 -11.11 -3.65 5.47
C ALA A 100 -12.22 -2.99 4.64
N GLN A 101 -13.30 -3.72 4.31
CA GLN A 101 -14.46 -3.17 3.61
C GLN A 101 -15.18 -2.12 4.45
N ILE A 102 -15.39 -2.35 5.75
CA ILE A 102 -16.00 -1.37 6.65
C ILE A 102 -15.15 -0.11 6.73
N GLN A 103 -13.85 -0.24 7.00
CA GLN A 103 -12.94 0.89 7.10
C GLN A 103 -12.86 1.69 5.80
N MET A 104 -12.84 1.00 4.65
CA MET A 104 -12.86 1.65 3.34
C MET A 104 -14.16 2.42 3.13
N HIS A 105 -15.30 1.88 3.55
CA HIS A 105 -16.58 2.57 3.42
C HIS A 105 -16.64 3.82 4.30
N GLU A 106 -16.25 3.71 5.57
CA GLU A 106 -16.18 4.86 6.50
C GLU A 106 -15.26 5.96 5.96
N MET A 107 -14.07 5.59 5.47
CA MET A 107 -13.14 6.55 4.89
C MET A 107 -13.70 7.24 3.64
N LYS A 108 -14.45 6.52 2.81
CA LYS A 108 -15.11 7.08 1.62
C LYS A 108 -16.21 8.08 1.99
N GLU A 109 -17.04 7.77 2.98
CA GLU A 109 -18.09 8.68 3.43
C GLU A 109 -17.48 9.95 4.05
N MET A 110 -16.47 9.82 4.92
CA MET A 110 -15.76 10.99 5.47
C MET A 110 -15.12 11.86 4.38
N LEU A 111 -14.50 11.23 3.38
CA LEU A 111 -13.90 11.96 2.26
C LEU A 111 -14.97 12.73 1.47
N LYS A 112 -16.13 12.11 1.24
CA LYS A 112 -17.26 12.75 0.55
C LYS A 112 -17.80 13.94 1.34
N GLU A 113 -18.04 13.78 2.65
CA GLU A 113 -18.48 14.87 3.52
C GLU A 113 -17.50 16.06 3.47
N LYS A 114 -16.19 15.79 3.47
CA LYS A 114 -15.17 16.83 3.38
C LYS A 114 -15.13 17.52 2.02
N ILE A 115 -15.39 16.81 0.93
CA ILE A 115 -15.52 17.42 -0.39
C ILE A 115 -16.73 18.36 -0.42
N ASP A 116 -17.89 17.91 0.09
CA ASP A 116 -19.10 18.72 0.15
C ASP A 116 -18.91 19.97 1.04
N GLU A 117 -18.20 19.85 2.16
CA GLU A 117 -17.84 20.96 3.04
C GLU A 117 -16.94 21.99 2.33
N ILE A 118 -15.93 21.52 1.58
CA ILE A 118 -15.04 22.39 0.82
C ILE A 118 -15.83 23.13 -0.27
N ASP A 119 -16.68 22.44 -1.02
CA ASP A 119 -17.49 23.05 -2.07
C ASP A 119 -18.44 24.13 -1.52
N TYR A 120 -19.04 23.86 -0.36
CA TYR A 120 -19.86 24.85 0.35
C TYR A 120 -19.04 26.08 0.75
N ILE A 121 -17.88 25.89 1.37
CA ILE A 121 -17.00 27.00 1.81
C ILE A 121 -16.52 27.80 0.60
N GLN A 122 -16.13 27.15 -0.49
CA GLN A 122 -15.71 27.80 -1.72
C GLN A 122 -16.83 28.67 -2.32
N SER A 123 -18.07 28.15 -2.34
CA SER A 123 -19.24 28.90 -2.81
C SER A 123 -19.49 30.17 -1.96
N VAL A 124 -19.44 30.03 -0.63
CA VAL A 124 -19.61 31.16 0.30
C VAL A 124 -18.50 32.19 0.10
N ASN A 125 -17.23 31.75 0.02
CA ASN A 125 -16.09 32.65 -0.21
C ASN A 125 -16.22 33.41 -1.54
N GLN A 126 -16.62 32.73 -2.62
CA GLN A 126 -16.84 33.38 -3.90
C GLN A 126 -17.93 34.46 -3.83
N SER A 127 -19.03 34.18 -3.13
CA SER A 127 -20.10 35.16 -2.88
C SER A 127 -19.62 36.36 -2.07
N LEU A 128 -18.80 36.14 -1.04
CA LEU A 128 -18.21 37.21 -0.23
C LEU A 128 -17.29 38.11 -1.07
N ILE A 129 -16.43 37.53 -1.91
CA ILE A 129 -15.55 38.29 -2.83
C ILE A 129 -16.38 39.18 -3.76
N ILE A 130 -17.49 38.66 -4.30
CA ILE A 130 -18.38 39.45 -5.18
C ILE A 130 -19.01 40.61 -4.40
N LYS A 131 -19.50 40.37 -3.18
CA LYS A 131 -20.10 41.41 -2.34
C LYS A 131 -19.08 42.46 -1.92
N GLU A 132 -17.86 42.05 -1.55
CA GLU A 132 -16.78 42.95 -1.19
C GLU A 132 -16.43 43.88 -2.35
N ARG A 133 -16.25 43.32 -3.56
CA ARG A 133 -16.00 44.11 -4.77
C ARG A 133 -17.12 45.10 -5.03
N LYS A 134 -18.38 44.65 -4.95
CA LYS A 134 -19.54 45.51 -5.17
C LYS A 134 -19.61 46.65 -4.14
N ILE A 135 -19.44 46.36 -2.85
CA ILE A 135 -19.46 47.39 -1.79
C ILE A 135 -18.28 48.36 -1.98
N ASN A 136 -17.11 47.86 -2.37
CA ASN A 136 -15.96 48.72 -2.64
C ASN A 136 -16.21 49.61 -3.87
N ASP A 137 -16.81 49.09 -4.94
CA ASP A 137 -17.17 49.87 -6.12
C ASP A 137 -18.18 50.98 -5.74
N GLU A 138 -19.24 50.65 -4.99
CA GLU A 138 -20.21 51.61 -4.45
C GLU A 138 -19.54 52.67 -3.56
N LEU A 139 -18.58 52.27 -2.72
CA LEU A 139 -17.82 53.18 -1.86
C LEU A 139 -16.93 54.13 -2.67
N GLN A 140 -16.26 53.63 -3.72
CA GLN A 140 -15.44 54.48 -4.60
C GLN A 140 -16.32 55.44 -5.41
N GLU A 141 -17.50 55.00 -5.87
CA GLU A 141 -18.47 55.85 -6.56
C GLU A 141 -18.97 56.97 -5.63
N ALA A 142 -19.43 56.64 -4.41
CA ALA A 142 -19.85 57.63 -3.43
C ALA A 142 -18.74 58.62 -3.06
N ARG A 143 -17.49 58.13 -2.92
CA ARG A 143 -16.33 59.00 -2.69
C ARG A 143 -16.10 59.95 -3.85
N LYS A 144 -16.20 59.46 -5.09
CA LYS A 144 -16.03 60.27 -6.30
C LYS A 144 -17.11 61.35 -6.39
N GLU A 145 -18.38 60.98 -6.24
CA GLU A 145 -19.49 61.93 -6.26
C GLU A 145 -19.37 62.99 -5.16
N PHE A 146 -18.93 62.60 -3.96
CA PHE A 146 -18.69 63.55 -2.87
C PHE A 146 -17.58 64.55 -3.22
N ILE A 147 -16.45 64.07 -3.76
CA ILE A 147 -15.34 64.93 -4.19
C ILE A 147 -15.82 65.89 -5.29
N ASP A 148 -16.50 65.37 -6.30
CA ASP A 148 -16.99 66.15 -7.43
C ASP A 148 -17.99 67.22 -6.96
N GLY A 149 -18.98 66.85 -6.13
CA GLY A 149 -19.98 67.78 -5.59
C GLY A 149 -19.40 68.86 -4.68
N MET A 150 -18.32 68.58 -3.95
CA MET A 150 -17.63 69.57 -3.10
C MET A 150 -16.66 70.46 -3.88
N SER A 151 -16.25 70.04 -5.09
CA SER A 151 -15.36 70.84 -5.95
C SER A 151 -16.05 72.10 -6.49
N ASP A 152 -17.35 72.02 -6.77
CA ASP A 152 -18.15 73.11 -7.34
C ASP A 152 -18.62 74.16 -6.30
N ILE A 153 -18.49 73.86 -5.00
CA ILE A 153 -18.89 74.79 -3.95
C ILE A 153 -17.81 75.87 -3.78
N GLN A 154 -18.03 77.03 -4.40
CA GLN A 154 -17.37 78.30 -4.08
C GLN A 154 -18.35 79.20 -3.32
N SER A 155 -18.55 78.93 -2.03
CA SER A 155 -19.52 79.69 -1.22
C SER A 155 -18.85 80.65 -0.24
N PRO A 156 -19.20 81.95 -0.23
CA PRO A 156 -18.73 82.96 0.73
C PRO A 156 -19.55 82.96 2.03
N SER A 157 -19.87 81.77 2.57
CA SER A 157 -20.75 81.61 3.74
C SER A 157 -19.96 81.32 5.04
N SER A 158 -20.63 81.40 6.19
CA SER A 158 -20.03 81.26 7.55
C SER A 158 -19.35 79.92 7.85
N ILE A 159 -19.49 78.93 6.97
CA ILE A 159 -18.84 77.63 7.03
C ILE A 159 -17.95 77.51 5.79
N GLY A 160 -16.63 77.56 6.00
CA GLY A 160 -15.64 77.43 4.93
C GLY A 160 -15.22 75.98 4.71
N ILE A 161 -15.08 75.58 3.45
CA ILE A 161 -14.48 74.29 3.08
C ILE A 161 -12.97 74.48 3.07
N LYS A 162 -12.24 73.81 3.96
CA LYS A 162 -10.76 73.80 3.95
C LYS A 162 -10.26 72.69 3.03
N ARG A 163 -9.78 73.04 1.84
CA ARG A 163 -9.21 72.06 0.90
C ARG A 163 -7.74 71.81 1.25
N MET A 164 -7.38 70.54 1.38
CA MET A 164 -5.98 70.16 1.61
C MET A 164 -5.15 70.50 0.37
N GLY A 165 -4.10 71.30 0.54
CA GLY A 165 -3.24 71.75 -0.56
C GLY A 165 -3.74 72.98 -1.33
N GLU A 166 -4.81 73.65 -0.87
CA GLU A 166 -5.18 74.98 -1.39
C GLU A 166 -4.44 76.08 -0.61
N LEU A 167 -3.76 76.99 -1.33
CA LEU A 167 -2.99 78.10 -0.76
C LEU A 167 -3.90 79.26 -0.39
N ASP A 168 -3.71 79.80 0.81
CA ASP A 168 -4.32 81.07 1.22
C ASP A 168 -3.60 82.23 0.53
N GLU A 169 -4.35 83.14 -0.09
CA GLU A 169 -3.82 84.29 -0.82
C GLU A 169 -3.39 85.44 0.13
N ALA A 170 -3.88 85.45 1.39
CA ALA A 170 -3.63 86.54 2.32
C ALA A 170 -2.14 86.80 2.63
N PRO A 171 -1.29 85.77 2.89
CA PRO A 171 0.15 85.96 3.08
C PRO A 171 0.85 86.55 1.85
N PHE A 172 0.46 86.13 0.64
CA PHE A 172 1.01 86.63 -0.62
C PHE A 172 0.69 88.12 -0.82
N LYS A 173 -0.55 88.53 -0.50
CA LYS A 173 -0.96 89.94 -0.53
C LYS A 173 -0.16 90.78 0.46
N VAL A 174 0.03 90.31 1.69
CA VAL A 174 0.84 91.00 2.71
C VAL A 174 2.30 91.12 2.28
N ALA A 175 2.89 90.06 1.73
CA ALA A 175 4.27 90.06 1.25
C ALA A 175 4.48 90.97 0.02
N SER A 176 3.54 90.97 -0.93
CA SER A 176 3.60 91.80 -2.13
C SER A 176 3.49 93.30 -1.81
N LYS A 177 2.58 93.67 -0.89
CA LYS A 177 2.40 95.06 -0.42
C LYS A 177 3.65 95.63 0.28
N ARG A 178 4.51 94.78 0.84
CA ARG A 178 5.78 95.20 1.44
C ARG A 178 6.90 95.43 0.41
N ARG A 179 6.78 94.89 -0.81
CA ARG A 179 7.87 94.84 -1.80
C ARG A 179 7.59 95.62 -3.10
N CYS A 180 6.35 95.98 -3.39
CA CYS A 180 5.94 96.58 -4.67
C CYS A 180 5.12 97.87 -4.49
N ALA A 181 5.13 98.75 -5.50
CA ALA A 181 4.25 99.91 -5.59
C ALA A 181 2.77 99.47 -5.60
N ALA A 182 1.90 100.26 -4.97
CA ALA A 182 0.54 99.87 -4.61
C ALA A 182 -0.31 99.39 -5.81
N GLU A 183 -0.13 100.01 -6.99
CA GLU A 183 -0.96 99.79 -8.19
C GLU A 183 -0.86 98.38 -8.79
N ASP A 184 0.29 97.68 -8.64
CA ASP A 184 0.49 96.31 -9.18
C ASP A 184 0.56 95.21 -8.10
N SER A 185 0.49 95.60 -6.82
CA SER A 185 0.82 94.71 -5.70
C SER A 185 -0.14 93.52 -5.59
N ASP A 186 -1.44 93.74 -5.81
CA ASP A 186 -2.44 92.68 -5.71
C ASP A 186 -2.36 91.71 -6.90
N CYS A 187 -2.12 92.20 -8.13
CA CYS A 187 -1.94 91.34 -9.31
C CYS A 187 -0.69 90.45 -9.20
N LYS A 188 0.41 90.97 -8.65
CA LYS A 188 1.65 90.20 -8.42
C LYS A 188 1.47 89.15 -7.33
N ALA A 189 0.70 89.45 -6.27
CA ALA A 189 0.37 88.50 -5.21
C ALA A 189 -0.46 87.33 -5.74
N ALA A 190 -1.52 87.62 -6.49
CA ALA A 190 -2.39 86.60 -7.09
C ALA A 190 -1.62 85.68 -8.04
N LYS A 191 -0.76 86.26 -8.88
CA LYS A 191 0.08 85.48 -9.81
C LYS A 191 1.03 84.54 -9.06
N LEU A 192 1.73 85.04 -8.03
CA LEU A 192 2.62 84.20 -7.23
C LEU A 192 1.87 83.07 -6.52
N CYS A 193 0.69 83.36 -5.97
CA CYS A 193 -0.15 82.35 -5.32
C CYS A 193 -0.56 81.23 -6.30
N LEU A 194 -0.98 81.60 -7.52
CA LEU A 194 -1.32 80.63 -8.57
C LEU A 194 -0.11 79.80 -9.02
N ASP A 195 1.05 80.43 -9.22
CA ASP A 195 2.27 79.73 -9.62
C ASP A 195 2.66 78.66 -8.57
N TRP A 196 2.62 79.01 -7.28
CA TRP A 196 2.87 78.05 -6.20
C TRP A 196 1.78 76.97 -6.10
N GLN A 197 0.53 77.34 -6.35
CA GLN A 197 -0.60 76.41 -6.33
C GLN A 197 -0.46 75.31 -7.40
N GLU A 198 0.10 75.65 -8.57
CA GLU A 198 0.40 74.67 -9.63
C GLU A 198 1.61 73.79 -9.30
N GLU A 199 2.64 74.33 -8.65
CA GLU A 199 3.80 73.52 -8.24
C GLU A 199 3.42 72.47 -7.19
N ILE A 200 2.63 72.83 -6.17
CA ILE A 200 2.21 71.89 -5.12
C ILE A 200 1.20 70.84 -5.60
N ARG A 201 0.50 71.09 -6.71
CA ARG A 201 -0.42 70.11 -7.32
C ARG A 201 0.32 68.96 -8.00
N LYS A 202 1.61 69.11 -8.30
CA LYS A 202 2.40 68.04 -8.93
C LYS A 202 2.63 66.91 -7.91
N PRO A 203 2.26 65.65 -8.22
CA PRO A 203 2.42 64.53 -7.29
C PRO A 203 3.87 64.26 -6.85
N GLY A 204 4.85 64.71 -7.64
CA GLY A 204 6.28 64.60 -7.35
C GLY A 204 6.88 65.82 -6.64
N TRP A 205 6.07 66.79 -6.21
CA TRP A 205 6.55 67.96 -5.49
C TRP A 205 6.79 67.60 -4.01
N HIS A 206 8.06 67.64 -3.59
CA HIS A 206 8.49 67.32 -2.23
C HIS A 206 9.25 68.54 -1.66
N PRO A 207 8.61 69.40 -0.86
CA PRO A 207 9.22 70.63 -0.34
C PRO A 207 10.33 70.40 0.68
N PHE A 208 10.47 69.17 1.17
CA PHE A 208 11.50 68.78 2.11
C PHE A 208 12.39 67.72 1.46
N LYS A 209 13.69 67.91 1.60
CA LYS A 209 14.68 66.90 1.19
C LYS A 209 14.87 65.93 2.35
N ILE A 210 14.60 64.65 2.12
CA ILE A 210 14.89 63.60 3.12
C ILE A 210 16.39 63.31 3.03
N ILE A 211 17.16 63.74 4.04
CA ILE A 211 18.56 63.36 4.19
C ILE A 211 18.61 62.14 5.11
N SER A 212 19.01 60.98 4.57
CA SER A 212 19.27 59.78 5.37
C SER A 212 20.67 59.89 5.98
N THR A 213 20.77 60.38 7.21
CA THR A 213 21.91 60.05 8.08
C THR A 213 21.82 58.54 8.39
N GLY A 214 22.91 57.81 8.21
CA GLY A 214 22.95 56.33 8.10
C GLY A 214 22.46 55.48 9.29
N ASP A 215 21.74 56.05 10.25
CA ASP A 215 21.04 55.33 11.32
C ASP A 215 19.53 55.56 11.14
N GLU A 216 18.78 54.48 10.95
CA GLU A 216 17.38 54.46 10.48
C GLU A 216 16.35 55.17 11.39
N GLU A 217 16.76 55.75 12.52
CA GLU A 217 15.83 56.29 13.54
C GLU A 217 15.75 57.81 13.64
N ASN A 218 16.50 58.61 12.87
CA ASN A 218 16.39 60.08 12.92
C ASN A 218 16.28 60.74 11.54
N LYS A 219 15.05 61.04 11.10
CA LYS A 219 14.77 61.89 9.93
C LYS A 219 14.65 63.36 10.37
N ILE A 220 15.61 64.20 9.97
CA ILE A 220 15.55 65.66 10.15
C ILE A 220 14.95 66.27 8.87
N MET A 221 13.95 67.16 9.01
CA MET A 221 13.37 67.92 7.90
C MET A 221 14.04 69.30 7.83
N GLU A 222 14.77 69.59 6.75
CA GLU A 222 15.21 70.95 6.40
C GLU A 222 14.33 71.51 5.26
N GLU A 223 13.86 72.74 5.43
CA GLU A 223 13.12 73.53 4.43
C GLU A 223 14.11 74.24 3.48
N TYR A 224 13.75 74.40 2.20
CA TYR A 224 14.58 75.16 1.26
C TYR A 224 14.61 76.64 1.67
N ALA A 225 15.83 77.18 1.90
CA ALA A 225 16.08 78.60 2.14
C ALA A 225 15.91 79.46 0.87
#